data_AF-A0A1F2TD75-F1
#
_entry.id   AF-A0A1F2TD75-F1
#
_cell.length_a   1.000
_cell.length_b   1.000
_cell.length_c   1.000
_cell.angle_alpha   90.00
_cell.angle_beta   90.00
_cell.angle_gamma   90.00
#
_symmetry.space_group_name_H-M   'P 1'
#
loop_
_entity.id
_entity.type
_entity.pdbx_description
1 polymer ?
#
loop_
_entity_poly.entity_id
_entity_poly.type
_entity_poly.pdbx_seq_one_letter_code
_entity_poly.pdbx_strand_id
1 'polypeptide(L)'
;MREVAKSVVTLPWAMSMFGVQQMANLVSPPPAGRTQGATEALDTVSKAAEAHLDGWLKSTFSVGDGVQRGLVDVMMLRPPAIDASVFMRMADEMQGSAAFNFGVNYVLPPVAWVSTFMNATEDVPAVQQEFANKVYIIQLVTAVESQLGFDPSVHVPVPALVERAERYGTFPRLWAIEGIGHYYADRAWDRFKDHDPVDLLTDATTASLPSSSLTMLHAGIGMSFAKRLVKTLTAESTPEEIRAAIARFATLCRRSSRPGYAGAALESLGLATRTLFPNLVGAIDREMPAIEPDLVGYFWHGVGRAIFFGPTTMLPAFNAPWRAMSEVAEAPHETAYLNLLSGLSWAITVVNMRNPEVMEAFLRHHASTLASSTAFSNGVTSSMLMRFDTTPDDPNIHPFVRHLPKDSEPATVAAWESLIMRPSTIALTETYPKLRQAAKLEDLFHHVPGPA
;
A
#
# COMPACT_ATOMS: atom_id res chain seq x y z
N MET A 1 -17.49 -19.14 -39.33
CA MET A 1 -18.28 -18.96 -38.08
C MET A 1 -18.34 -20.22 -37.23
N ARG A 2 -18.82 -21.36 -37.73
CA ARG A 2 -18.90 -22.62 -36.95
C ARG A 2 -17.56 -23.08 -36.37
N GLU A 3 -16.51 -23.14 -37.18
CA GLU A 3 -15.18 -23.58 -36.72
C GLU A 3 -14.54 -22.60 -35.74
N VAL A 4 -14.75 -21.29 -35.94
CA VAL A 4 -14.30 -20.26 -34.98
C VAL A 4 -15.01 -20.40 -33.65
N ALA A 5 -16.35 -20.57 -33.65
CA ALA A 5 -17.12 -20.80 -32.42
C ALA A 5 -16.69 -22.09 -31.72
N LYS A 6 -16.41 -23.15 -32.48
CA LYS A 6 -15.85 -24.40 -31.94
C LYS A 6 -14.50 -24.15 -31.28
N SER A 7 -13.56 -23.49 -31.95
CA SER A 7 -12.23 -23.16 -31.40
C SER A 7 -12.30 -22.30 -30.14
N VAL A 8 -13.18 -21.29 -30.10
CA VAL A 8 -13.38 -20.43 -28.92
C VAL A 8 -13.93 -21.22 -27.73
N VAL A 9 -14.80 -22.20 -27.96
CA VAL A 9 -15.34 -23.05 -26.88
C VAL A 9 -14.34 -24.13 -26.44
N THR A 10 -13.55 -24.67 -27.36
CA THR A 10 -12.61 -25.77 -27.06
C THR A 10 -11.30 -25.28 -26.47
N LEU A 11 -10.87 -24.05 -26.74
CA LEU A 11 -9.59 -23.52 -26.28
C LEU A 11 -9.48 -23.43 -24.75
N PRO A 12 -10.47 -22.86 -24.01
CA PRO A 12 -10.44 -22.87 -22.55
C PRO A 12 -10.38 -24.29 -21.96
N TRP A 13 -11.16 -25.22 -22.54
CA TRP A 13 -11.17 -26.62 -22.11
C TRP A 13 -9.81 -27.31 -22.34
N ALA A 14 -9.19 -27.08 -23.50
CA ALA A 14 -7.86 -27.61 -23.80
C ALA A 14 -6.79 -27.06 -22.85
N MET A 15 -6.84 -25.76 -22.54
CA MET A 15 -5.91 -25.13 -21.59
C MET A 15 -6.11 -25.65 -20.16
N SER A 16 -7.35 -25.86 -19.71
CA SER A 16 -7.64 -26.45 -18.40
C SER A 16 -7.14 -27.90 -18.30
N MET A 17 -7.41 -28.74 -19.31
CA MET A 17 -6.94 -30.13 -19.34
C MET A 17 -5.41 -30.22 -19.40
N PHE A 18 -4.78 -29.32 -20.16
CA PHE A 18 -3.33 -29.19 -20.22
C PHE A 18 -2.74 -28.81 -18.84
N GLY A 19 -3.32 -27.81 -18.16
CA GLY A 19 -2.91 -27.43 -16.81
C GLY A 19 -3.05 -28.57 -15.79
N VAL A 20 -4.17 -29.30 -15.80
CA VAL A 20 -4.39 -30.47 -14.93
C VAL A 20 -3.36 -31.57 -15.22
N GLN A 21 -3.03 -31.83 -16.49
CA GLN A 21 -2.02 -32.82 -16.86
C GLN A 21 -0.62 -32.43 -16.37
N GLN A 22 -0.22 -31.16 -16.48
CA GLN A 22 1.08 -30.71 -15.97
C GLN A 22 1.14 -30.77 -14.44
N MET A 23 0.05 -30.44 -13.74
CA MET A 23 -0.04 -30.62 -12.29
C MET A 23 0.05 -32.09 -11.87
N ALA A 24 -0.64 -33.00 -12.58
CA ALA A 24 -0.53 -34.44 -12.32
C ALA A 24 0.89 -34.97 -12.56
N ASN A 25 1.59 -34.43 -13.56
CA ASN A 25 2.99 -34.75 -13.86
C ASN A 25 3.95 -34.24 -12.76
N LEU A 26 3.61 -33.17 -12.05
CA LEU A 26 4.41 -32.58 -10.96
C LEU A 26 4.21 -33.30 -9.62
N VAL A 27 3.02 -33.84 -9.35
CA VAL A 27 2.65 -34.42 -8.03
C VAL A 27 2.96 -35.93 -7.94
N SER A 28 3.16 -36.62 -9.06
CA SER A 28 3.47 -38.06 -9.07
C SER A 28 4.96 -38.34 -8.81
N PRO A 29 5.35 -39.32 -7.98
CA PRO A 29 6.75 -39.64 -7.71
C PRO A 29 7.48 -40.08 -9.00
N PRO A 30 8.67 -39.53 -9.33
CA PRO A 30 9.19 -39.63 -10.69
C PRO A 30 10.04 -40.89 -10.92
N PRO A 31 9.92 -41.57 -12.08
CA PRO A 31 11.09 -42.09 -12.78
C PRO A 31 11.89 -40.90 -13.35
N ALA A 32 13.21 -40.96 -13.30
CA ALA A 32 14.11 -39.88 -13.71
C ALA A 32 13.77 -39.30 -15.10
N GLY A 33 13.63 -37.97 -15.20
CA GLY A 33 13.50 -37.23 -16.48
C GLY A 33 12.13 -36.62 -16.81
N ARG A 34 11.08 -36.81 -16.00
CA ARG A 34 9.72 -36.32 -16.33
C ARG A 34 9.46 -34.83 -16.08
N THR A 35 10.17 -34.19 -15.17
CA THR A 35 10.05 -32.72 -14.94
C THR A 35 10.48 -31.93 -16.17
N GLN A 36 11.44 -32.45 -16.94
CA GLN A 36 11.86 -31.88 -18.21
C GLN A 36 10.73 -31.88 -19.24
N GLY A 37 9.89 -32.92 -19.27
CA GLY A 37 8.76 -33.02 -20.19
C GLY A 37 7.62 -32.02 -19.90
N ALA A 38 7.39 -31.65 -18.63
CA ALA A 38 6.40 -30.63 -18.29
C ALA A 38 6.85 -29.22 -18.73
N THR A 39 8.12 -28.91 -18.51
CA THR A 39 8.75 -27.66 -18.96
C THR A 39 8.76 -27.55 -20.48
N GLU A 40 9.16 -28.60 -21.19
CA GLU A 40 9.15 -28.64 -22.66
C GLU A 40 7.74 -28.49 -23.24
N ALA A 41 6.73 -29.09 -22.60
CA ALA A 41 5.34 -28.95 -23.02
C ALA A 41 4.80 -27.51 -22.85
N LEU A 42 5.10 -26.86 -21.72
CA LEU A 42 4.74 -25.45 -21.47
C LEU A 42 5.43 -24.51 -22.45
N ASP A 43 6.73 -24.70 -22.67
CA ASP A 43 7.53 -23.91 -23.62
C ASP A 43 7.01 -24.07 -25.06
N THR A 44 6.59 -25.29 -25.43
CA THR A 44 5.97 -25.56 -26.75
C THR A 44 4.67 -24.78 -26.93
N VAL A 45 3.81 -24.74 -25.91
CA VAL A 45 2.54 -23.98 -25.98
C VAL A 45 2.80 -22.48 -26.05
N SER A 46 3.74 -21.95 -25.26
CA SER A 46 4.12 -20.54 -25.30
C SER A 46 4.68 -20.13 -26.66
N LYS A 47 5.61 -20.92 -27.23
CA LYS A 47 6.16 -20.69 -28.57
C LYS A 47 5.10 -20.78 -29.68
N ALA A 48 4.17 -21.72 -29.57
CA ALA A 48 3.06 -21.84 -30.50
C ALA A 48 2.11 -20.64 -30.42
N ALA A 49 1.80 -20.15 -29.21
CA ALA A 49 1.00 -18.95 -29.02
C ALA A 49 1.72 -17.72 -29.61
N GLU A 50 3.00 -17.52 -29.30
CA GLU A 50 3.82 -16.41 -29.81
C GLU A 50 3.90 -16.41 -31.35
N ALA A 51 4.00 -17.58 -31.98
CA ALA A 51 4.08 -17.72 -33.43
C ALA A 51 2.79 -17.29 -34.17
N HIS A 52 1.65 -17.25 -33.47
CA HIS A 52 0.36 -16.85 -34.02
C HIS A 52 -0.05 -15.42 -33.63
N LEU A 53 0.79 -14.69 -32.90
CA LEU A 53 0.62 -13.28 -32.62
C LEU A 53 1.39 -12.45 -33.66
N ASP A 54 0.80 -11.34 -34.09
CA ASP A 54 1.43 -10.39 -35.03
C ASP A 54 1.53 -8.99 -34.44
N GLY A 55 2.55 -8.25 -34.89
CA GLY A 55 2.75 -6.84 -34.57
C GLY A 55 2.92 -6.58 -33.07
N TRP A 56 2.12 -5.65 -32.55
CA TRP A 56 2.24 -5.20 -31.16
C TRP A 56 1.92 -6.30 -30.14
N LEU A 57 1.00 -7.22 -30.44
CA LEU A 57 0.64 -8.32 -29.54
C LEU A 57 1.79 -9.31 -29.34
N LYS A 58 2.58 -9.57 -30.40
CA LYS A 58 3.78 -10.39 -30.32
C LYS A 58 4.84 -9.72 -29.44
N SER A 59 5.05 -8.42 -29.64
CA SER A 59 5.99 -7.63 -28.83
C SER A 59 5.56 -7.60 -27.35
N THR A 60 4.27 -7.43 -27.06
CA THR A 60 3.74 -7.48 -25.68
C THR A 60 3.87 -8.87 -25.07
N PHE A 61 3.64 -9.93 -25.85
CA PHE A 61 3.81 -11.31 -25.40
C PHE A 61 5.28 -11.62 -25.09
N SER A 62 6.24 -11.28 -25.96
CA SER A 62 7.67 -11.53 -25.72
C SER A 62 8.20 -10.73 -24.52
N VAL A 63 7.70 -9.50 -24.29
CA VAL A 63 8.00 -8.71 -23.09
C VAL A 63 7.39 -9.37 -21.84
N GLY A 64 6.12 -9.80 -21.92
CA GLY A 64 5.44 -10.51 -20.83
C GLY A 64 6.08 -11.85 -20.48
N ASP A 65 6.53 -12.61 -21.47
CA ASP A 65 7.26 -13.88 -21.32
C ASP A 65 8.65 -13.66 -20.71
N GLY A 66 9.36 -12.59 -21.10
CA GLY A 66 10.60 -12.17 -20.45
C GLY A 66 10.41 -11.82 -18.96
N VAL A 67 9.33 -11.09 -18.64
CA VAL A 67 8.96 -10.76 -17.25
C VAL A 67 8.52 -12.01 -16.48
N GLN A 68 7.76 -12.91 -17.09
CA GLN A 68 7.27 -14.14 -16.48
C GLN A 68 8.43 -15.10 -16.18
N ARG A 69 9.41 -15.26 -17.08
CA ARG A 69 10.63 -16.04 -16.80
C ARG A 69 11.42 -15.43 -15.65
N GLY A 70 11.59 -14.10 -15.63
CA GLY A 70 12.20 -13.41 -14.49
C GLY A 70 11.45 -13.64 -13.18
N LEU A 71 10.11 -13.63 -13.21
CA LEU A 71 9.26 -13.86 -12.04
C LEU A 71 9.31 -15.32 -11.57
N VAL A 72 9.35 -16.29 -12.48
CA VAL A 72 9.47 -17.73 -12.19
C VAL A 72 10.85 -18.06 -11.64
N ASP A 73 11.91 -17.48 -12.20
CA ASP A 73 13.28 -17.59 -11.68
C ASP A 73 13.36 -17.00 -10.26
N VAL A 74 12.67 -15.88 -10.00
CA VAL A 74 12.50 -15.27 -8.67
C VAL A 74 11.69 -16.15 -7.71
N MET A 75 10.65 -16.84 -8.18
CA MET A 75 9.81 -17.72 -7.37
C MET A 75 10.49 -19.05 -7.01
N MET A 76 11.38 -19.56 -7.87
CA MET A 76 12.02 -20.87 -7.71
C MET A 76 13.36 -20.82 -6.97
N LEU A 77 13.93 -19.63 -6.73
CA LEU A 77 15.10 -19.43 -5.89
C LEU A 77 14.71 -19.31 -4.41
N ARG A 78 15.20 -20.23 -3.56
CA ARG A 78 15.39 -19.96 -2.13
C ARG A 78 16.27 -18.70 -2.00
N PRO A 79 15.97 -17.75 -1.11
CA PRO A 79 16.39 -16.36 -1.28
C PRO A 79 17.88 -16.17 -0.96
N PRO A 80 18.68 -15.63 -1.89
CA PRO A 80 19.56 -14.54 -1.56
C PRO A 80 18.83 -13.24 -1.92
N ALA A 81 18.76 -12.34 -0.93
CA ALA A 81 18.31 -10.95 -1.00
C ALA A 81 17.77 -10.50 -2.37
N ILE A 82 16.43 -10.58 -2.53
CA ILE A 82 15.75 -9.80 -3.56
C ILE A 82 16.15 -8.35 -3.34
N ASP A 83 16.83 -7.75 -4.30
CA ASP A 83 17.11 -6.32 -4.27
C ASP A 83 15.80 -5.59 -4.53
N ALA A 84 15.11 -5.24 -3.44
CA ALA A 84 13.87 -4.48 -3.44
C ALA A 84 13.98 -3.19 -4.29
N SER A 85 15.20 -2.69 -4.53
CA SER A 85 15.43 -1.52 -5.39
C SER A 85 15.14 -1.74 -6.87
N VAL A 86 15.09 -2.99 -7.37
CA VAL A 86 14.76 -3.27 -8.79
C VAL A 86 13.26 -3.16 -9.03
N PHE A 87 12.44 -3.76 -8.16
CA PHE A 87 10.98 -3.66 -8.24
C PHE A 87 10.51 -2.23 -7.99
N MET A 88 11.21 -1.49 -7.11
CA MET A 88 10.85 -0.12 -6.75
C MET A 88 11.38 0.94 -7.72
N ARG A 89 12.52 0.71 -8.39
CA ARG A 89 12.92 1.52 -9.57
C ARG A 89 11.93 1.34 -10.72
N MET A 90 11.45 0.10 -10.95
CA MET A 90 10.32 -0.13 -11.84
C MET A 90 9.06 0.61 -11.36
N ALA A 91 8.71 0.58 -10.08
CA ALA A 91 7.55 1.34 -9.58
C ALA A 91 7.70 2.88 -9.75
N ASP A 92 8.89 3.46 -9.51
CA ASP A 92 9.16 4.89 -9.68
C ASP A 92 9.19 5.32 -11.16
N GLU A 93 9.75 4.51 -12.06
CA GLU A 93 9.74 4.74 -13.51
C GLU A 93 8.38 4.43 -14.15
N MET A 94 7.61 3.52 -13.56
CA MET A 94 6.35 3.06 -14.12
C MET A 94 5.11 3.77 -13.55
N GLN A 95 5.20 4.49 -12.43
CA GLN A 95 4.11 5.34 -11.91
C GLN A 95 3.70 6.40 -12.96
N GLY A 96 2.56 6.18 -13.60
CA GLY A 96 2.04 6.99 -14.71
C GLY A 96 2.22 6.39 -16.12
N SER A 97 2.95 5.28 -16.25
CA SER A 97 3.17 4.59 -17.54
C SER A 97 2.06 3.59 -17.87
N ALA A 98 1.79 3.39 -19.16
CA ALA A 98 0.91 2.32 -19.63
C ALA A 98 1.36 0.92 -19.17
N ALA A 99 2.66 0.73 -18.91
CA ALA A 99 3.23 -0.53 -18.45
C ALA A 99 2.88 -0.87 -16.99
N PHE A 100 2.79 0.13 -16.09
CA PHE A 100 2.32 -0.10 -14.72
C PHE A 100 0.85 -0.48 -14.69
N ASN A 101 0.03 0.30 -15.39
CA ASN A 101 -1.38 -0.02 -15.57
C ASN A 101 -1.55 -1.41 -16.19
N PHE A 102 -0.69 -1.79 -17.13
CA PHE A 102 -0.70 -3.13 -17.69
C PHE A 102 -0.34 -4.21 -16.66
N GLY A 103 0.75 -4.01 -15.91
CA GLY A 103 1.19 -4.92 -14.86
C GLY A 103 0.13 -5.13 -13.78
N VAL A 104 -0.45 -4.04 -13.29
CA VAL A 104 -1.48 -4.06 -12.23
C VAL A 104 -2.80 -4.65 -12.73
N ASN A 105 -3.24 -4.31 -13.94
CA ASN A 105 -4.55 -4.74 -14.45
C ASN A 105 -4.55 -6.13 -15.08
N TYR A 106 -3.42 -6.57 -15.65
CA TYR A 106 -3.38 -7.78 -16.47
C TYR A 106 -2.36 -8.83 -16.02
N VAL A 107 -1.28 -8.46 -15.32
CA VAL A 107 -0.24 -9.42 -14.89
C VAL A 107 -0.46 -9.88 -13.45
N LEU A 108 -0.75 -8.95 -12.56
CA LEU A 108 -0.95 -9.21 -11.13
C LEU A 108 -2.14 -10.14 -10.81
N PRO A 109 -3.33 -10.01 -11.44
CA PRO A 109 -4.46 -10.88 -11.12
C PRO A 109 -4.24 -12.37 -11.48
N PRO A 110 -3.67 -12.74 -12.65
CA PRO A 110 -3.32 -14.13 -12.94
C PRO A 110 -2.27 -14.72 -11.98
N VAL A 111 -1.26 -13.94 -11.58
CA VAL A 111 -0.25 -14.38 -10.60
C VAL A 111 -0.88 -14.64 -9.23
N ALA A 112 -1.77 -13.76 -8.79
CA ALA A 112 -2.55 -13.95 -7.57
C ALA A 112 -3.44 -15.20 -7.65
N TRP A 113 -4.08 -15.46 -8.78
CA TRP A 113 -4.89 -16.67 -8.97
C TRP A 113 -4.04 -17.95 -8.90
N VAL A 114 -2.91 -18.02 -9.61
CA VAL A 114 -2.02 -19.20 -9.58
C VAL A 114 -1.48 -19.46 -8.17
N SER A 115 -1.11 -18.41 -7.45
CA SER A 115 -0.55 -18.56 -6.10
C SER A 115 -1.52 -19.09 -5.06
N THR A 116 -2.82 -19.01 -5.31
CA THR A 116 -3.83 -19.56 -4.39
C THR A 116 -3.87 -21.09 -4.38
N PHE A 117 -3.38 -21.74 -5.44
CA PHE A 117 -3.20 -23.20 -5.45
C PHE A 117 -2.00 -23.66 -4.61
N MET A 118 -1.08 -22.75 -4.26
CA MET A 118 0.10 -23.04 -3.46
C MET A 118 -0.14 -22.89 -1.95
N ASN A 119 -1.24 -22.23 -1.56
CA ASN A 119 -1.60 -21.99 -0.17
C ASN A 119 -2.88 -22.78 0.17
N ALA A 120 -2.74 -23.98 0.75
CA ALA A 120 -3.87 -24.76 1.24
C ALA A 120 -4.27 -24.34 2.67
N THR A 121 -4.55 -23.05 2.88
CA THR A 121 -5.00 -22.53 4.19
C THR A 121 -6.47 -22.11 4.13
N GLU A 122 -7.15 -22.13 5.27
CA GLU A 122 -8.54 -21.65 5.41
C GLU A 122 -8.68 -20.15 5.08
N ASP A 123 -7.56 -19.42 5.03
CA ASP A 123 -7.48 -17.96 4.83
C ASP A 123 -7.36 -17.51 3.37
N VAL A 124 -7.33 -18.42 2.40
CA VAL A 124 -7.17 -18.07 0.98
C VAL A 124 -8.14 -16.96 0.53
N PRO A 125 -9.45 -16.97 0.88
CA PRO A 125 -10.35 -15.90 0.49
C PRO A 125 -9.95 -14.53 1.05
N ALA A 126 -9.50 -14.47 2.31
CA ALA A 126 -9.04 -13.24 2.94
C ALA A 126 -7.77 -12.70 2.27
N VAL A 127 -6.82 -13.57 1.93
CA VAL A 127 -5.59 -13.17 1.22
C VAL A 127 -5.89 -12.63 -0.18
N GLN A 128 -6.78 -13.29 -0.92
CA GLN A 128 -7.21 -12.80 -2.24
C GLN A 128 -7.90 -11.43 -2.13
N GLN A 129 -8.77 -11.28 -1.14
CA GLN A 129 -9.50 -10.04 -0.92
C GLN A 129 -8.57 -8.89 -0.50
N GLU A 130 -7.60 -9.16 0.39
CA GLU A 130 -6.58 -8.20 0.78
C GLU A 130 -5.76 -7.73 -0.44
N PHE A 131 -5.33 -8.66 -1.28
CA PHE A 131 -4.60 -8.33 -2.51
C PHE A 131 -5.43 -7.47 -3.46
N ALA A 132 -6.69 -7.85 -3.69
CA ALA A 132 -7.61 -7.07 -4.52
C ALA A 132 -7.81 -5.65 -3.97
N ASN A 133 -7.93 -5.52 -2.64
CA ASN A 133 -8.04 -4.23 -1.96
C ASN A 133 -6.78 -3.38 -2.13
N LYS A 134 -5.58 -3.94 -1.96
CA LYS A 134 -4.29 -3.25 -2.19
C LYS A 134 -4.18 -2.74 -3.63
N VAL A 135 -4.44 -3.61 -4.60
CA VAL A 135 -4.38 -3.27 -6.04
C VAL A 135 -5.35 -2.12 -6.36
N TYR A 136 -6.59 -2.21 -5.88
CA TYR A 136 -7.60 -1.18 -6.11
C TYR A 136 -7.16 0.19 -5.57
N ILE A 137 -6.56 0.24 -4.38
CA ILE A 137 -6.12 1.50 -3.77
C ILE A 137 -4.89 2.08 -4.47
N ILE A 138 -3.93 1.24 -4.86
CA ILE A 138 -2.77 1.67 -5.64
C ILE A 138 -3.23 2.35 -6.94
N GLN A 139 -4.24 1.79 -7.62
CA GLN A 139 -4.83 2.44 -8.80
C GLN A 139 -5.43 3.80 -8.45
N LEU A 140 -6.20 3.90 -7.35
CA LEU A 140 -6.83 5.15 -6.90
C LEU A 140 -5.83 6.28 -6.65
N VAL A 141 -4.68 5.99 -6.04
CA VAL A 141 -3.68 7.01 -5.71
C VAL A 141 -2.83 7.39 -6.93
N THR A 142 -2.40 6.40 -7.73
CA THR A 142 -1.39 6.62 -8.78
C THR A 142 -1.96 7.14 -10.10
N ALA A 143 -3.26 6.98 -10.34
CA ALA A 143 -3.89 7.31 -11.62
C ALA A 143 -4.88 8.49 -11.54
N VAL A 144 -4.63 9.43 -10.63
CA VAL A 144 -5.55 10.55 -10.29
C VAL A 144 -5.99 11.37 -11.51
N GLU A 145 -5.10 11.58 -12.48
CA GLU A 145 -5.36 12.31 -13.73
C GLU A 145 -6.44 11.62 -14.57
N SER A 146 -6.23 10.32 -14.82
CA SER A 146 -7.16 9.49 -15.59
C SER A 146 -8.50 9.31 -14.87
N GLN A 147 -8.47 9.25 -13.53
CA GLN A 147 -9.67 9.10 -12.73
C GLN A 147 -10.51 10.37 -12.79
N LEU A 148 -9.91 11.51 -12.41
CA LEU A 148 -10.61 12.80 -12.35
C LEU A 148 -10.83 13.43 -13.73
N GLY A 149 -10.37 12.78 -14.80
CA GLY A 149 -10.58 13.19 -16.19
C GLY A 149 -10.03 14.59 -16.45
N PHE A 150 -8.77 14.85 -16.08
CA PHE A 150 -8.11 16.10 -16.42
C PHE A 150 -6.82 15.87 -17.20
N ASP A 151 -6.51 16.84 -18.05
CA ASP A 151 -5.26 16.87 -18.80
C ASP A 151 -4.15 17.42 -17.88
N PRO A 152 -3.08 16.66 -17.62
CA PRO A 152 -1.97 17.10 -16.78
C PRO A 152 -1.23 18.33 -17.30
N SER A 153 -1.33 18.64 -18.60
CA SER A 153 -0.72 19.81 -19.21
C SER A 153 -1.48 21.11 -18.88
N VAL A 154 -2.71 21.00 -18.39
CA VAL A 154 -3.56 22.14 -18.04
C VAL A 154 -3.54 22.35 -16.53
N HIS A 155 -3.29 23.58 -16.09
CA HIS A 155 -3.40 23.91 -14.67
C HIS A 155 -4.85 23.85 -14.21
N VAL A 156 -5.16 22.90 -13.32
CA VAL A 156 -6.46 22.80 -12.66
C VAL A 156 -6.30 23.19 -11.18
N PRO A 157 -7.05 24.18 -10.67
CA PRO A 157 -6.98 24.56 -9.26
C PRO A 157 -7.39 23.40 -8.33
N VAL A 158 -6.71 23.27 -7.20
CA VAL A 158 -6.98 22.23 -6.18
C VAL A 158 -8.47 22.17 -5.76
N PRO A 159 -9.16 23.30 -5.49
CA PRO A 159 -10.60 23.24 -5.16
C PRO A 159 -11.45 22.57 -6.23
N ALA A 160 -11.15 22.78 -7.52
CA ALA A 160 -11.88 22.15 -8.61
C ALA A 160 -11.58 20.64 -8.71
N LEU A 161 -10.34 20.22 -8.40
CA LEU A 161 -10.00 18.79 -8.34
C LEU A 161 -10.69 18.10 -7.16
N VAL A 162 -10.73 18.75 -5.99
CA VAL A 162 -11.46 18.24 -4.82
C VAL A 162 -12.96 18.11 -5.11
N GLU A 163 -13.57 19.11 -5.76
CA GLU A 163 -14.98 19.04 -6.18
C GLU A 163 -15.26 17.86 -7.12
N ARG A 164 -14.31 17.52 -8.02
CA ARG A 164 -14.42 16.33 -8.85
C ARG A 164 -14.32 15.04 -8.03
N ALA A 165 -13.41 14.99 -7.07
CA ALA A 165 -13.24 13.83 -6.18
C ALA A 165 -14.48 13.58 -5.29
N GLU A 166 -15.20 14.63 -4.90
CA GLU A 166 -16.47 14.53 -4.16
C GLU A 166 -17.57 13.79 -4.93
N ARG A 167 -17.46 13.65 -6.26
CA ARG A 167 -18.42 12.90 -7.09
C ARG A 167 -18.23 11.38 -7.00
N TYR A 168 -17.14 10.91 -6.39
CA TYR A 168 -16.94 9.49 -6.13
C TYR A 168 -17.66 9.03 -4.87
N GLY A 169 -17.81 7.70 -4.76
CA GLY A 169 -18.18 7.09 -3.48
C GLY A 169 -17.19 7.48 -2.38
N THR A 170 -17.65 7.44 -1.14
CA THR A 170 -16.89 7.82 0.06
C THR A 170 -15.55 7.09 0.16
N PHE A 171 -15.47 5.81 -0.21
CA PHE A 171 -14.22 5.03 -0.21
C PHE A 171 -13.17 5.54 -1.21
N PRO A 172 -13.42 5.51 -2.53
CA PRO A 172 -12.44 5.99 -3.51
C PRO A 172 -12.07 7.47 -3.36
N ARG A 173 -12.99 8.32 -2.86
CA ARG A 173 -12.75 9.75 -2.64
C ARG A 173 -11.50 10.02 -1.79
N LEU A 174 -11.30 9.27 -0.71
CA LEU A 174 -10.16 9.42 0.20
C LEU A 174 -8.81 9.37 -0.54
N TRP A 175 -8.64 8.30 -1.31
CA TRP A 175 -7.42 8.01 -2.05
C TRP A 175 -7.21 8.95 -3.24
N ALA A 176 -8.30 9.35 -3.90
CA ALA A 176 -8.25 10.36 -4.95
C ALA A 176 -7.76 11.72 -4.41
N ILE A 177 -8.22 12.12 -3.21
CA ILE A 177 -7.77 13.36 -2.55
C ILE A 177 -6.28 13.30 -2.18
N GLU A 178 -5.79 12.14 -1.70
CA GLU A 178 -4.35 11.93 -1.49
C GLU A 178 -3.56 12.09 -2.79
N GLY A 179 -4.02 11.48 -3.88
CA GLY A 179 -3.44 11.62 -5.21
C GLY A 179 -3.42 13.08 -5.70
N ILE A 180 -4.46 13.87 -5.42
CA ILE A 180 -4.50 15.30 -5.74
C ILE A 180 -3.39 16.05 -4.99
N GLY A 181 -3.19 15.76 -3.70
CA GLY A 181 -2.14 16.39 -2.90
C GLY A 181 -0.75 16.10 -3.48
N HIS A 182 -0.50 14.84 -3.83
CA HIS A 182 0.75 14.43 -4.47
C HIS A 182 0.98 15.13 -5.81
N TYR A 183 0.00 15.09 -6.72
CA TYR A 183 0.04 15.80 -8.00
C TYR A 183 0.31 17.29 -7.83
N TYR A 184 -0.36 17.93 -6.88
CA TYR A 184 -0.23 19.36 -6.64
C TYR A 184 1.19 19.75 -6.19
N ALA A 185 1.79 18.98 -5.27
CA ALA A 185 3.16 19.20 -4.83
C ALA A 185 4.19 18.93 -5.94
N ASP A 186 3.98 17.88 -6.75
CA ASP A 186 4.84 17.62 -7.92
C ASP A 186 4.85 18.80 -8.90
N ARG A 187 3.68 19.37 -9.20
CA ARG A 187 3.56 20.59 -10.02
C ARG A 187 4.14 21.82 -9.35
N ALA A 188 4.11 21.89 -8.02
CA ALA A 188 4.72 23.00 -7.29
C ALA A 188 6.25 22.99 -7.45
N TRP A 189 6.91 21.83 -7.45
CA TRP A 189 8.34 21.75 -7.75
C TRP A 189 8.70 22.39 -9.10
N ASP A 190 7.91 22.10 -10.14
CA ASP A 190 8.11 22.69 -11.48
C ASP A 190 7.91 24.22 -11.49
N ARG A 191 6.96 24.72 -10.70
CA ARG A 191 6.63 26.14 -10.61
C ARG A 191 7.69 26.94 -9.84
N PHE A 192 8.17 26.40 -8.72
CA PHE A 192 9.11 27.10 -7.84
C PHE A 192 10.57 27.00 -8.34
N LYS A 193 10.89 26.00 -9.19
CA LYS A 193 12.18 25.76 -9.85
C LYS A 193 13.37 25.77 -8.89
N ASP A 194 13.89 26.96 -8.60
CA ASP A 194 15.09 27.21 -7.80
C ASP A 194 14.80 27.35 -6.30
N HIS A 195 13.52 27.31 -5.91
CA HIS A 195 13.08 27.49 -4.52
C HIS A 195 12.25 26.30 -4.03
N ASP A 196 12.18 26.18 -2.70
CA ASP A 196 11.34 25.21 -2.02
C ASP A 196 9.84 25.56 -2.17
N PRO A 197 8.99 24.57 -2.54
CA PRO A 197 7.54 24.77 -2.64
C PRO A 197 6.91 24.84 -1.24
N VAL A 198 6.87 26.06 -0.71
CA VAL A 198 6.30 26.38 0.61
C VAL A 198 4.90 26.99 0.47
N ASP A 199 4.18 27.03 1.59
CA ASP A 199 2.88 27.69 1.72
C ASP A 199 1.78 27.08 0.82
N LEU A 200 1.88 25.78 0.48
CA LEU A 200 0.99 25.11 -0.46
C LEU A 200 -0.45 24.93 0.06
N LEU A 201 -0.62 24.38 1.27
CA LEU A 201 -1.91 24.05 1.90
C LEU A 201 -2.07 24.74 3.26
N THR A 202 -1.78 26.05 3.32
CA THR A 202 -1.95 26.89 4.52
C THR A 202 -3.38 27.41 4.65
N ASP A 203 -3.72 28.10 5.75
CA ASP A 203 -5.06 28.68 5.95
C ASP A 203 -5.49 29.57 4.77
N ALA A 204 -4.57 30.36 4.22
CA ALA A 204 -4.87 31.26 3.11
C ALA A 204 -5.25 30.51 1.82
N THR A 205 -4.61 29.38 1.53
CA THR A 205 -4.85 28.61 0.30
C THR A 205 -5.95 27.56 0.46
N THR A 206 -6.26 27.17 1.69
CA THR A 206 -7.23 26.10 2.00
C THR A 206 -8.56 26.59 2.53
N ALA A 207 -8.77 27.91 2.70
CA ALA A 207 -9.99 28.48 3.25
C ALA A 207 -11.29 28.02 2.54
N SER A 208 -11.23 27.77 1.23
CA SER A 208 -12.36 27.29 0.42
C SER A 208 -12.48 25.76 0.35
N LEU A 209 -11.51 25.01 0.87
CA LEU A 209 -11.50 23.56 0.78
C LEU A 209 -12.34 22.95 1.92
N PRO A 210 -13.10 21.87 1.66
CA PRO A 210 -13.73 21.10 2.71
C PRO A 210 -12.69 20.59 3.72
N SER A 211 -12.95 20.71 5.02
CA SER A 211 -12.01 20.22 6.05
C SER A 211 -11.72 18.73 5.91
N SER A 212 -12.73 17.96 5.47
CA SER A 212 -12.64 16.52 5.17
C SER A 212 -11.61 16.15 4.10
N SER A 213 -11.17 17.11 3.28
CA SER A 213 -10.14 16.88 2.26
C SER A 213 -8.72 17.10 2.79
N LEU A 214 -8.56 17.85 3.88
CA LEU A 214 -7.27 18.38 4.28
C LEU A 214 -6.31 17.26 4.71
N THR A 215 -6.74 16.33 5.54
CA THR A 215 -5.88 15.24 6.03
C THR A 215 -5.19 14.49 4.88
N MET A 216 -5.94 14.09 3.86
CA MET A 216 -5.39 13.34 2.73
C MET A 216 -4.61 14.22 1.74
N LEU A 217 -5.01 15.49 1.54
CA LEU A 217 -4.20 16.42 0.73
C LEU A 217 -2.80 16.60 1.35
N HIS A 218 -2.72 16.73 2.68
CA HIS A 218 -1.44 16.87 3.38
C HIS A 218 -0.58 15.61 3.31
N ALA A 219 -1.18 14.42 3.44
CA ALA A 219 -0.48 13.16 3.18
C ALA A 219 0.11 13.12 1.76
N GLY A 220 -0.67 13.54 0.76
CA GLY A 220 -0.22 13.63 -0.63
C GLY A 220 1.00 14.54 -0.84
N ILE A 221 0.99 15.78 -0.30
CA ILE A 221 2.14 16.68 -0.47
C ILE A 221 3.39 16.12 0.25
N GLY A 222 3.21 15.47 1.40
CA GLY A 222 4.28 14.85 2.16
C GLY A 222 4.99 13.77 1.36
N MET A 223 4.22 12.94 0.65
CA MET A 223 4.75 11.90 -0.23
C MET A 223 5.63 12.49 -1.34
N SER A 224 5.18 13.55 -2.02
CA SER A 224 5.97 14.22 -3.06
C SER A 224 7.28 14.81 -2.50
N PHE A 225 7.22 15.48 -1.35
CA PHE A 225 8.41 16.04 -0.70
C PHE A 225 9.41 14.95 -0.28
N ALA A 226 8.93 13.89 0.36
CA ALA A 226 9.77 12.77 0.78
C ALA A 226 10.43 12.09 -0.42
N LYS A 227 9.66 11.78 -1.48
CA LYS A 227 10.19 11.19 -2.72
C LYS A 227 11.30 12.07 -3.32
N ARG A 228 11.08 13.38 -3.43
CA ARG A 228 12.05 14.30 -4.05
C ARG A 228 13.35 14.40 -3.25
N LEU A 229 13.25 14.51 -1.92
CA LEU A 229 14.41 14.72 -1.05
C LEU A 229 15.18 13.45 -0.75
N VAL A 230 14.49 12.31 -0.53
CA VAL A 230 15.19 11.05 -0.26
C VAL A 230 15.86 10.51 -1.53
N LYS A 231 15.31 10.78 -2.72
CA LYS A 231 15.93 10.40 -4.00
C LYS A 231 17.32 10.99 -4.24
N THR A 232 17.69 12.08 -3.56
CA THR A 232 19.03 12.67 -3.66
C THR A 232 20.06 12.00 -2.76
N LEU A 233 19.62 11.10 -1.87
CA LEU A 233 20.49 10.38 -0.95
C LEU A 233 20.90 9.03 -1.54
N THR A 234 22.06 8.54 -1.11
CA THR A 234 22.57 7.21 -1.45
C THR A 234 23.09 6.51 -0.20
N ALA A 235 23.49 5.24 -0.33
CA ALA A 235 24.13 4.52 0.77
C ALA A 235 25.48 5.15 1.21
N GLU A 236 26.06 6.02 0.38
CA GLU A 236 27.33 6.71 0.63
C GLU A 236 27.14 8.14 1.16
N SER A 237 25.88 8.62 1.25
CA SER A 237 25.60 9.96 1.75
C SER A 237 26.09 10.16 3.18
N THR A 238 26.65 11.34 3.46
CA THR A 238 27.19 11.64 4.79
C THR A 238 26.05 11.86 5.81
N PRO A 239 26.32 11.71 7.12
CA PRO A 239 25.37 12.09 8.16
C PRO A 239 24.82 13.50 8.00
N GLU A 240 25.67 14.47 7.61
CA GLU A 240 25.26 15.86 7.38
C GLU A 240 24.29 16.01 6.21
N GLU A 241 24.49 15.29 5.11
CA GLU A 241 23.59 15.29 3.95
C GLU A 241 22.22 14.70 4.33
N ILE A 242 22.22 13.58 5.05
CA ILE A 242 21.00 12.92 5.53
C ILE A 242 20.23 13.86 6.47
N ARG A 243 20.92 14.45 7.45
CA ARG A 243 20.34 15.44 8.37
C ARG A 243 19.77 16.65 7.66
N ALA A 244 20.47 17.17 6.65
CA ALA A 244 20.01 18.30 5.85
C ALA A 244 18.73 17.95 5.06
N ALA A 245 18.65 16.75 4.47
CA ALA A 245 17.46 16.28 3.79
C ALA A 245 16.26 16.12 4.75
N ILE A 246 16.47 15.55 5.93
CA ILE A 246 15.45 15.40 6.98
C ILE A 246 14.94 16.77 7.45
N ALA A 247 15.84 17.70 7.77
CA ALA A 247 15.47 19.05 8.22
C ALA A 247 14.69 19.82 7.15
N ARG A 248 15.11 19.72 5.88
CA ARG A 248 14.42 20.35 4.74
C ARG A 248 13.04 19.73 4.54
N PHE A 249 12.92 18.41 4.61
CA PHE A 249 11.64 17.70 4.52
C PHE A 249 10.65 18.18 5.60
N ALA A 250 11.08 18.19 6.86
CA ALA A 250 10.23 18.61 7.96
C ALA A 250 9.80 20.08 7.84
N THR A 251 10.72 20.94 7.40
CA THR A 251 10.45 22.37 7.13
C THR A 251 9.39 22.53 6.05
N LEU A 252 9.53 21.83 4.92
CA LEU A 252 8.55 21.84 3.84
C LEU A 252 7.18 21.38 4.31
N CYS A 253 7.12 20.26 5.03
CA CYS A 253 5.86 19.75 5.56
C CYS A 253 5.17 20.79 6.46
N ARG A 254 5.88 21.36 7.44
CA ARG A 254 5.27 22.34 8.35
C ARG A 254 4.86 23.64 7.68
N ARG A 255 5.71 24.18 6.81
CA ARG A 255 5.43 25.45 6.12
C ARG A 255 4.34 25.30 5.06
N SER A 256 4.16 24.12 4.51
CA SER A 256 3.12 23.85 3.52
C SER A 256 1.85 23.27 4.10
N SER A 257 1.80 23.01 5.41
CA SER A 257 0.63 22.45 6.08
C SER A 257 -0.13 23.47 6.90
N ARG A 258 -1.45 23.34 6.90
CA ARG A 258 -2.31 24.00 7.88
C ARG A 258 -2.01 23.43 9.29
N PRO A 259 -1.99 24.26 10.35
CA PRO A 259 -1.81 23.78 11.72
C PRO A 259 -2.77 22.63 12.06
N GLY A 260 -2.26 21.57 12.67
CA GLY A 260 -3.03 20.38 13.04
C GLY A 260 -3.09 19.28 11.98
N TYR A 261 -2.50 19.49 10.79
CA TYR A 261 -2.43 18.50 9.70
C TYR A 261 -1.00 18.12 9.29
N ALA A 262 0.03 18.73 9.90
CA ALA A 262 1.41 18.53 9.47
C ALA A 262 1.88 17.09 9.66
N GLY A 263 1.39 16.40 10.69
CA GLY A 263 1.69 14.98 10.95
C GLY A 263 1.35 14.06 9.80
N ALA A 264 0.26 14.33 9.07
CA ALA A 264 -0.12 13.56 7.87
C ALA A 264 0.95 13.66 6.77
N ALA A 265 1.54 14.85 6.60
CA ALA A 265 2.64 15.06 5.66
C ALA A 265 3.96 14.45 6.17
N LEU A 266 4.30 14.66 7.44
CA LEU A 266 5.56 14.22 8.05
C LEU A 266 5.75 12.70 8.01
N GLU A 267 4.68 11.95 8.27
CA GLU A 267 4.68 10.49 8.25
C GLU A 267 5.07 9.90 6.88
N SER A 268 4.83 10.63 5.80
CA SER A 268 5.18 10.21 4.44
C SER A 268 6.68 9.98 4.25
N LEU A 269 7.56 10.54 5.09
CA LEU A 269 8.99 10.24 5.04
C LEU A 269 9.27 8.75 5.22
N GLY A 270 8.65 8.13 6.22
CA GLY A 270 8.82 6.71 6.49
C GLY A 270 8.22 5.84 5.39
N LEU A 271 7.02 6.22 4.95
CA LEU A 271 6.29 5.53 3.89
C LEU A 271 7.10 5.53 2.58
N ALA A 272 7.57 6.70 2.14
CA ALA A 272 8.37 6.85 0.93
C ALA A 272 9.74 6.18 1.06
N THR A 273 10.41 6.32 2.20
CA THR A 273 11.74 5.71 2.42
C THR A 273 11.65 4.20 2.36
N ARG A 274 10.74 3.56 3.11
CA ARG A 274 10.62 2.10 3.10
C ARG A 274 10.16 1.57 1.74
N THR A 275 9.27 2.28 1.06
CA THR A 275 8.76 1.87 -0.25
C THR A 275 9.83 2.06 -1.33
N LEU A 276 10.39 3.25 -1.48
CA LEU A 276 11.21 3.60 -2.65
C LEU A 276 12.72 3.45 -2.40
N PHE A 277 13.16 3.60 -1.16
CA PHE A 277 14.58 3.63 -0.77
C PHE A 277 14.87 2.78 0.47
N PRO A 278 14.50 1.48 0.49
CA PRO A 278 14.51 0.66 1.71
C PRO A 278 15.89 0.55 2.37
N ASN A 279 16.97 0.69 1.60
CA ASN A 279 18.35 0.71 2.09
C ASN A 279 18.70 1.96 2.92
N LEU A 280 17.89 3.02 2.87
CA LEU A 280 18.11 4.26 3.62
C LEU A 280 17.36 4.30 4.96
N VAL A 281 16.47 3.35 5.25
CA VAL A 281 15.66 3.36 6.49
C VAL A 281 16.54 3.47 7.73
N GLY A 282 17.54 2.59 7.87
CA GLY A 282 18.44 2.59 9.03
C GLY A 282 19.46 3.73 9.07
N ALA A 283 19.71 4.40 7.95
CA ALA A 283 20.55 5.59 7.92
C ALA A 283 19.76 6.83 8.36
N ILE A 284 18.54 6.99 7.86
CA ILE A 284 17.62 8.06 8.25
C ILE A 284 17.23 7.94 9.72
N ASP A 285 16.88 6.75 10.20
CA ASP A 285 16.55 6.50 11.62
C ASP A 285 17.67 6.94 12.58
N ARG A 286 18.92 6.60 12.25
CA ARG A 286 20.09 6.93 13.09
C ARG A 286 20.31 8.44 13.24
N GLU A 287 20.09 9.18 12.16
CA GLU A 287 20.40 10.61 12.10
C GLU A 287 19.23 11.50 12.52
N MET A 288 18.00 11.01 12.42
CA MET A 288 16.78 11.77 12.70
C MET A 288 16.68 12.35 14.13
N PRO A 289 17.03 11.62 15.21
CA PRO A 289 16.96 12.15 16.57
C PRO A 289 17.84 13.39 16.81
N ALA A 290 18.92 13.57 16.04
CA ALA A 290 19.80 14.72 16.17
C ALA A 290 19.19 16.02 15.59
N ILE A 291 18.15 15.89 14.77
CA ILE A 291 17.48 17.01 14.08
C ILE A 291 16.12 17.25 14.70
N GLU A 292 15.33 16.19 14.81
CA GLU A 292 13.94 16.28 15.23
C GLU A 292 13.47 14.98 15.89
N PRO A 293 13.62 14.86 17.22
CA PRO A 293 13.22 13.67 17.96
C PRO A 293 11.74 13.30 17.75
N ASP A 294 10.87 14.30 17.63
CA ASP A 294 9.42 14.10 17.46
C ASP A 294 9.06 13.46 16.10
N LEU A 295 9.93 13.55 15.10
CA LEU A 295 9.71 12.95 13.78
C LEU A 295 9.84 11.43 13.79
N VAL A 296 10.56 10.86 14.76
CA VAL A 296 10.86 9.41 14.82
C VAL A 296 9.57 8.58 14.87
N GLY A 297 8.55 9.04 15.61
CA GLY A 297 7.26 8.36 15.68
C GLY A 297 6.56 8.33 14.32
N TYR A 298 6.41 9.51 13.69
CA TYR A 298 5.83 9.64 12.36
C TYR A 298 6.57 8.81 11.31
N PHE A 299 7.90 8.83 11.34
CA PHE A 299 8.72 8.06 10.42
C PHE A 299 8.43 6.57 10.56
N TRP A 300 8.55 5.99 11.75
CA TRP A 300 8.32 4.55 11.92
C TRP A 300 6.86 4.14 11.72
N HIS A 301 5.90 5.03 11.93
CA HIS A 301 4.50 4.79 11.59
C HIS A 301 4.33 4.69 10.07
N GLY A 302 4.92 5.61 9.32
CA GLY A 302 4.97 5.54 7.85
C GLY A 302 5.67 4.28 7.33
N VAL A 303 6.78 3.86 7.95
CA VAL A 303 7.44 2.59 7.62
C VAL A 303 6.49 1.41 7.86
N GLY A 304 5.72 1.42 8.96
CA GLY A 304 4.75 0.38 9.28
C GLY A 304 3.66 0.26 8.21
N ARG A 305 3.14 1.40 7.75
CA ARG A 305 2.21 1.42 6.60
C ARG A 305 2.85 0.89 5.33
N ALA A 306 4.12 1.21 5.07
CA ALA A 306 4.83 0.72 3.89
C ALA A 306 5.00 -0.80 3.89
N ILE A 307 5.25 -1.41 5.06
CA ILE A 307 5.34 -2.88 5.20
C ILE A 307 4.08 -3.55 4.67
N PHE A 308 2.89 -2.98 4.86
CA PHE A 308 1.64 -3.55 4.35
C PHE A 308 1.60 -3.63 2.81
N PHE A 309 2.26 -2.70 2.11
CA PHE A 309 2.33 -2.64 0.65
C PHE A 309 3.64 -3.22 0.07
N GLY A 310 4.51 -3.79 0.92
CA GLY A 310 5.80 -4.35 0.50
C GLY A 310 5.67 -5.55 -0.44
N PRO A 311 6.66 -5.84 -1.32
CA PRO A 311 6.56 -6.96 -2.27
C PRO A 311 6.32 -8.33 -1.60
N THR A 312 6.92 -8.54 -0.42
CA THR A 312 6.81 -9.76 0.41
C THR A 312 5.44 -9.94 1.05
N THR A 313 4.71 -8.85 1.27
CA THR A 313 3.40 -8.80 1.93
C THR A 313 2.28 -8.45 0.95
N MET A 314 2.58 -8.09 -0.30
CA MET A 314 1.58 -7.80 -1.33
C MET A 314 1.14 -9.06 -2.06
N LEU A 315 2.08 -9.90 -2.52
CA LEU A 315 1.78 -11.01 -3.43
C LEU A 315 1.21 -12.23 -2.71
N PRO A 316 0.04 -12.80 -3.07
CA PRO A 316 -0.60 -13.91 -2.32
C PRO A 316 0.27 -15.14 -2.06
N ALA A 317 1.19 -15.51 -2.97
CA ALA A 317 2.15 -16.61 -2.76
C ALA A 317 3.06 -16.41 -1.53
N PHE A 318 3.35 -15.15 -1.22
CA PHE A 318 4.25 -14.73 -0.15
C PHE A 318 3.50 -14.03 0.99
N ASN A 319 2.33 -13.46 0.68
CA ASN A 319 1.38 -12.77 1.55
C ASN A 319 0.51 -13.77 2.28
N ALA A 320 1.20 -14.60 3.05
CA ALA A 320 0.73 -14.91 4.37
C ALA A 320 0.53 -13.58 5.13
N PRO A 321 -0.70 -13.12 5.46
CA PRO A 321 -0.93 -11.86 6.19
C PRO A 321 -0.15 -11.78 7.52
N TRP A 322 0.41 -12.89 7.97
CA TRP A 322 1.31 -12.99 9.13
C TRP A 322 2.77 -12.61 8.92
N ARG A 323 3.26 -12.43 7.69
CA ARG A 323 4.66 -12.05 7.44
C ARG A 323 4.95 -10.59 7.74
N ALA A 324 3.96 -9.70 7.66
CA ALA A 324 4.17 -8.30 8.05
C ALA A 324 4.63 -8.21 9.53
N MET A 325 4.17 -9.12 10.39
CA MET A 325 4.58 -9.17 11.79
C MET A 325 6.04 -9.60 11.99
N SER A 326 6.63 -10.39 11.10
CA SER A 326 8.08 -10.69 11.20
C SER A 326 8.93 -9.45 10.92
N GLU A 327 8.50 -8.60 9.98
CA GLU A 327 9.18 -7.32 9.72
C GLU A 327 9.00 -6.33 10.89
N VAL A 328 7.82 -6.33 11.54
CA VAL A 328 7.61 -5.53 12.77
C VAL A 328 8.50 -6.02 13.92
N ALA A 329 8.72 -7.33 14.04
CA ALA A 329 9.58 -7.90 15.07
C ALA A 329 11.07 -7.54 14.89
N GLU A 330 11.48 -7.11 13.69
CA GLU A 330 12.84 -6.65 13.38
C GLU A 330 13.07 -5.16 13.70
N ALA A 331 12.12 -4.50 14.36
CA ALA A 331 12.25 -3.11 14.79
C ALA A 331 13.54 -2.86 15.58
N PRO A 332 14.33 -1.82 15.26
CA PRO A 332 15.63 -1.59 15.88
C PRO A 332 15.55 -1.12 17.34
N HIS A 333 14.41 -0.61 17.79
CA HIS A 333 14.17 -0.13 19.15
C HIS A 333 12.65 -0.07 19.46
N GLU A 334 12.30 0.14 20.72
CA GLU A 334 10.91 0.11 21.20
C GLU A 334 10.00 1.15 20.51
N THR A 335 10.47 2.40 20.36
CA THR A 335 9.71 3.44 19.64
C THR A 335 9.40 3.01 18.20
N ALA A 336 10.36 2.37 17.51
CA ALA A 336 10.14 1.85 16.17
C ALA A 336 9.09 0.74 16.20
N TYR A 337 9.20 -0.21 17.13
CA TYR A 337 8.26 -1.32 17.27
C TYR A 337 6.81 -0.84 17.44
N LEU A 338 6.57 0.09 18.37
CA LEU A 338 5.23 0.61 18.66
C LEU A 338 4.66 1.36 17.45
N ASN A 339 5.46 2.19 16.79
CA ASN A 339 5.01 2.96 15.63
C ASN A 339 4.83 2.08 14.38
N LEU A 340 5.72 1.11 14.15
CA LEU A 340 5.59 0.12 13.07
C LEU A 340 4.31 -0.68 13.20
N LEU A 341 4.00 -1.20 14.40
CA LEU A 341 2.79 -1.97 14.65
C LEU A 341 1.53 -1.10 14.49
N SER A 342 1.57 0.15 14.99
CA SER A 342 0.49 1.11 14.78
C SER A 342 0.29 1.41 13.29
N GLY A 343 1.34 1.75 12.55
CA GLY A 343 1.26 2.01 11.11
C GLY A 343 0.78 0.82 10.28
N LEU A 344 1.25 -0.39 10.61
CA LEU A 344 0.79 -1.62 9.95
C LEU A 344 -0.71 -1.84 10.17
N SER A 345 -1.17 -1.78 11.42
CA SER A 345 -2.58 -1.96 11.76
C SER A 345 -3.47 -0.84 11.20
N TRP A 346 -2.95 0.38 11.09
CA TRP A 346 -3.61 1.49 10.41
C TRP A 346 -3.88 1.15 8.93
N ALA A 347 -2.87 0.64 8.22
CA ALA A 347 -2.97 0.28 6.81
C ALA A 347 -3.93 -0.89 6.58
N ILE A 348 -3.78 -1.99 7.35
CA ILE A 348 -4.69 -3.14 7.27
C ILE A 348 -6.14 -2.69 7.46
N THR A 349 -6.38 -1.79 8.41
CA THR A 349 -7.71 -1.29 8.76
C THR A 349 -8.35 -0.48 7.65
N VAL A 350 -7.71 0.59 7.17
CA VAL A 350 -8.35 1.48 6.18
C VAL A 350 -8.55 0.77 4.83
N VAL A 351 -7.59 -0.09 4.45
CA VAL A 351 -7.61 -0.78 3.17
C VAL A 351 -8.71 -1.83 3.13
N ASN A 352 -8.97 -2.50 4.25
CA ASN A 352 -9.87 -3.64 4.33
C ASN A 352 -11.15 -3.39 5.12
N MET A 353 -11.50 -2.15 5.49
CA MET A 353 -12.73 -1.91 6.27
C MET A 353 -14.04 -2.36 5.59
N ARG A 354 -14.03 -2.49 4.26
CA ARG A 354 -15.15 -3.04 3.47
C ARG A 354 -15.25 -4.56 3.53
N ASN A 355 -14.19 -5.19 4.05
CA ASN A 355 -13.92 -6.62 4.05
C ASN A 355 -13.30 -7.04 5.41
N PRO A 356 -14.08 -6.93 6.52
CA PRO A 356 -13.57 -7.20 7.86
C PRO A 356 -12.99 -8.62 8.03
N GLU A 357 -13.37 -9.57 7.18
CA GLU A 357 -12.80 -10.92 7.11
C GLU A 357 -11.27 -10.92 6.94
N VAL A 358 -10.68 -9.90 6.32
CA VAL A 358 -9.23 -9.77 6.19
C VAL A 358 -8.57 -9.48 7.54
N MET A 359 -9.16 -8.56 8.31
CA MET A 359 -8.69 -8.25 9.66
C MET A 359 -8.94 -9.42 10.62
N GLU A 360 -10.06 -10.14 10.44
CA GLU A 360 -10.37 -11.35 11.20
C GLU A 360 -9.31 -12.43 10.98
N ALA A 361 -8.94 -12.68 9.72
CA ALA A 361 -7.86 -13.61 9.38
C ALA A 361 -6.54 -13.18 10.02
N PHE A 362 -6.20 -11.88 9.99
CA PHE A 362 -5.00 -11.36 10.66
C PHE A 362 -5.01 -11.61 12.18
N LEU A 363 -6.14 -11.35 12.85
CA LEU A 363 -6.28 -11.59 14.29
C LEU A 363 -6.18 -13.07 14.66
N ARG A 364 -6.67 -13.99 13.83
CA ARG A 364 -6.58 -15.43 14.10
C ARG A 364 -5.14 -15.90 14.31
N HIS A 365 -4.19 -15.29 13.60
CA HIS A 365 -2.76 -15.63 13.71
C HIS A 365 -1.99 -14.85 14.76
N HIS A 366 -2.47 -13.67 15.17
CA HIS A 366 -1.68 -12.73 15.97
C HIS A 366 -2.33 -12.21 17.26
N ALA A 367 -3.59 -12.56 17.54
CA ALA A 367 -4.33 -12.07 18.70
C ALA A 367 -3.51 -12.10 20.01
N SER A 368 -2.82 -13.21 20.28
CA SER A 368 -2.01 -13.37 21.49
C SER A 368 -0.82 -12.41 21.56
N THR A 369 -0.11 -12.22 20.44
CA THR A 369 1.01 -11.27 20.34
C THR A 369 0.51 -9.82 20.48
N LEU A 370 -0.60 -9.49 19.81
CA LEU A 370 -1.14 -8.13 19.78
C LEU A 370 -1.70 -7.68 21.13
N ALA A 371 -2.28 -8.60 21.90
CA ALA A 371 -2.86 -8.31 23.21
C ALA A 371 -1.86 -7.71 24.22
N SER A 372 -0.55 -7.87 23.98
CA SER A 372 0.50 -7.34 24.85
C SER A 372 0.81 -5.85 24.64
N SER A 373 0.26 -5.21 23.60
CA SER A 373 0.60 -3.84 23.21
C SER A 373 -0.62 -3.01 22.84
N THR A 374 -0.63 -1.74 23.24
CA THR A 374 -1.64 -0.76 22.80
C THR A 374 -1.41 -0.27 21.38
N ALA A 375 -0.24 -0.53 20.79
CA ALA A 375 0.14 -0.01 19.48
C ALA A 375 -0.80 -0.46 18.35
N PHE A 376 -1.21 -1.73 18.35
CA PHE A 376 -2.15 -2.24 17.36
C PHE A 376 -3.51 -1.52 17.46
N SER A 377 -4.05 -1.38 18.67
CA SER A 377 -5.32 -0.66 18.88
C SER A 377 -5.20 0.82 18.51
N ASN A 378 -4.04 1.44 18.78
CA ASN A 378 -3.78 2.82 18.38
C ASN A 378 -3.85 2.97 16.85
N GLY A 379 -3.20 2.08 16.08
CA GLY A 379 -3.26 2.17 14.61
C GLY A 379 -4.65 1.94 14.04
N VAL A 380 -5.39 0.95 14.56
CA VAL A 380 -6.81 0.71 14.19
C VAL A 380 -7.66 1.95 14.48
N THR A 381 -7.55 2.52 15.68
CA THR A 381 -8.36 3.68 16.07
C THR A 381 -7.97 4.94 15.32
N SER A 382 -6.68 5.20 15.11
CA SER A 382 -6.19 6.32 14.29
C SER A 382 -6.72 6.24 12.85
N SER A 383 -6.77 5.03 12.28
CA SER A 383 -7.35 4.77 10.96
C SER A 383 -8.86 5.05 10.94
N MET A 384 -9.60 4.62 11.96
CA MET A 384 -11.03 4.92 12.10
C MET A 384 -11.31 6.41 12.27
N LEU A 385 -10.52 7.11 13.09
CA LEU A 385 -10.64 8.55 13.32
C LEU A 385 -10.39 9.35 12.04
N MET A 386 -9.32 9.03 11.32
CA MET A 386 -9.02 9.64 10.01
C MET A 386 -10.16 9.38 9.01
N ARG A 387 -10.71 8.15 9.00
CA ARG A 387 -11.82 7.80 8.12
C ARG A 387 -13.09 8.58 8.45
N PHE A 388 -13.38 8.71 9.74
CA PHE A 388 -14.54 9.45 10.22
C PHE A 388 -14.40 10.96 9.98
N ASP A 389 -13.19 11.51 10.09
CA ASP A 389 -12.92 12.91 9.78
C ASP A 389 -13.12 13.25 8.29
N THR A 390 -12.66 12.35 7.42
CA THR A 390 -12.67 12.56 5.96
C THR A 390 -14.01 12.18 5.32
N THR A 391 -14.66 11.14 5.83
CA THR A 391 -15.90 10.57 5.28
C THR A 391 -16.81 10.06 6.41
N PRO A 392 -17.38 10.94 7.25
CA PRO A 392 -18.17 10.51 8.42
C PRO A 392 -19.39 9.65 8.06
N ASP A 393 -19.95 9.87 6.87
CA ASP A 393 -21.12 9.14 6.35
C ASP A 393 -20.75 7.85 5.60
N ASP A 394 -19.49 7.41 5.62
CA ASP A 394 -19.10 6.18 4.93
C ASP A 394 -19.82 4.96 5.55
N PRO A 395 -20.51 4.14 4.73
CA PRO A 395 -21.35 3.06 5.24
C PRO A 395 -20.54 1.91 5.85
N ASN A 396 -19.21 1.90 5.78
CA ASN A 396 -18.37 0.81 6.26
C ASN A 396 -17.74 1.09 7.63
N ILE A 397 -17.73 2.34 8.13
CA ILE A 397 -17.10 2.68 9.42
C ILE A 397 -17.76 1.90 10.56
N HIS A 398 -19.07 2.12 10.77
CA HIS A 398 -19.78 1.48 11.87
C HIS A 398 -19.94 -0.03 11.71
N PRO A 399 -20.22 -0.57 10.51
CA PRO A 399 -20.25 -2.02 10.30
C PRO A 399 -18.90 -2.70 10.56
N PHE A 400 -17.77 -2.09 10.18
CA PHE A 400 -16.46 -2.62 10.52
C PHE A 400 -16.29 -2.71 12.04
N VAL A 401 -16.49 -1.61 12.77
CA VAL A 401 -16.35 -1.59 14.23
C VAL A 401 -17.25 -2.63 14.92
N ARG A 402 -18.47 -2.82 14.42
CA ARG A 402 -19.48 -3.74 14.98
C ARG A 402 -19.42 -5.15 14.39
N HIS A 403 -18.45 -5.45 13.53
CA HIS A 403 -18.29 -6.79 12.97
C HIS A 403 -18.12 -7.81 14.10
N LEU A 404 -18.74 -8.97 13.92
CA LEU A 404 -18.67 -10.07 14.87
C LEU A 404 -18.11 -11.29 14.12
N PRO A 405 -16.89 -11.74 14.44
CA PRO A 405 -16.25 -12.96 13.90
C PRO A 405 -16.98 -14.26 14.31
N LYS A 406 -18.25 -14.43 13.95
CA LYS A 406 -19.14 -15.48 14.51
C LYS A 406 -18.68 -16.91 14.23
N ASP A 407 -18.01 -17.12 13.10
CA ASP A 407 -17.50 -18.43 12.69
C ASP A 407 -16.02 -18.63 13.09
N SER A 408 -15.44 -17.68 13.82
CA SER A 408 -14.06 -17.74 14.30
C SER A 408 -13.94 -18.26 15.73
N GLU A 409 -12.72 -18.66 16.10
CA GLU A 409 -12.41 -19.14 17.45
C GLU A 409 -12.69 -18.07 18.52
N PRO A 410 -13.07 -18.47 19.76
CA PRO A 410 -13.35 -17.53 20.85
C PRO A 410 -12.22 -16.52 21.13
N ALA A 411 -10.96 -16.91 20.92
CA ALA A 411 -9.81 -16.02 21.07
C ALA A 411 -9.82 -14.87 20.04
N THR A 412 -10.20 -15.16 18.79
CA THR A 412 -10.31 -14.16 17.72
C THR A 412 -11.47 -13.20 17.98
N VAL A 413 -12.61 -13.72 18.46
CA VAL A 413 -13.75 -12.89 18.86
C VAL A 413 -13.37 -11.94 20.00
N ALA A 414 -12.71 -12.45 21.04
CA ALA A 414 -12.25 -11.65 22.17
C ALA A 414 -11.20 -10.60 21.76
N ALA A 415 -10.31 -10.95 20.84
CA ALA A 415 -9.34 -10.03 20.27
C ALA A 415 -10.03 -8.91 19.47
N TRP A 416 -11.04 -9.23 18.64
CA TRP A 416 -11.81 -8.22 17.91
C TRP A 416 -12.48 -7.23 18.87
N GLU A 417 -13.14 -7.74 19.91
CA GLU A 417 -13.80 -6.89 20.91
C GLU A 417 -12.80 -5.95 21.60
N SER A 418 -11.68 -6.50 22.09
CA SER A 418 -10.73 -5.77 22.93
C SER A 418 -9.80 -4.85 22.15
N LEU A 419 -9.37 -5.24 20.95
CA LEU A 419 -8.38 -4.51 20.16
C LEU A 419 -9.00 -3.58 19.10
N ILE A 420 -10.24 -3.85 18.66
CA ILE A 420 -10.89 -3.12 17.57
C ILE A 420 -12.17 -2.45 18.05
N MET A 421 -13.19 -3.22 18.44
CA MET A 421 -14.54 -2.69 18.68
C MET A 421 -14.54 -1.66 19.81
N ARG A 422 -14.04 -2.02 21.00
CA ARG A 422 -14.08 -1.15 22.17
C ARG A 422 -13.19 0.08 22.01
N PRO A 423 -11.91 -0.03 21.61
CA PRO A 423 -11.06 1.15 21.36
C PRO A 423 -11.65 2.06 20.29
N SER A 424 -12.16 1.53 19.18
CA SER A 424 -12.73 2.34 18.10
C SER A 424 -14.02 3.04 18.50
N THR A 425 -14.85 2.38 19.32
CA THR A 425 -16.05 3.02 19.87
C THR A 425 -15.66 4.23 20.71
N ILE A 426 -14.75 4.07 21.67
CA ILE A 426 -14.25 5.17 22.51
C ILE A 426 -13.61 6.26 21.65
N ALA A 427 -12.80 5.87 20.66
CA ALA A 427 -12.13 6.81 19.78
C ALA A 427 -13.15 7.69 19.04
N LEU A 428 -14.15 7.09 18.40
CA LEU A 428 -15.14 7.81 17.61
C LEU A 428 -16.07 8.69 18.48
N THR A 429 -16.45 8.23 19.68
CA THR A 429 -17.40 8.97 20.53
C THR A 429 -16.75 10.00 21.45
N GLU A 430 -15.52 9.75 21.92
CA GLU A 430 -14.87 10.57 22.94
C GLU A 430 -13.58 11.22 22.48
N THR A 431 -12.73 10.51 21.73
CA THR A 431 -11.41 11.02 21.33
C THR A 431 -11.52 11.97 20.14
N TYR A 432 -12.31 11.64 19.11
CA TYR A 432 -12.47 12.45 17.91
C TYR A 432 -12.89 13.90 18.20
N PRO A 433 -13.94 14.17 19.02
CA PRO A 433 -14.34 15.55 19.31
C PRO A 433 -13.24 16.35 20.00
N LYS A 434 -12.47 15.71 20.89
CA LYS A 434 -11.36 16.34 21.62
C LYS A 434 -10.20 16.69 20.70
N LEU A 435 -9.78 15.77 19.82
CA LEU A 435 -8.71 16.03 18.85
C LEU A 435 -9.10 17.14 17.87
N ARG A 436 -10.34 17.11 17.38
CA ARG A 436 -10.86 18.16 16.49
C ARG A 436 -10.88 19.52 17.15
N GLN A 437 -11.36 19.60 18.40
CA GLN A 437 -11.39 20.85 19.16
C GLN A 437 -9.99 21.40 19.45
N ALA A 438 -9.03 20.51 19.70
CA ALA A 438 -7.64 20.87 19.97
C ALA A 438 -6.80 21.12 18.70
N ALA A 439 -7.36 20.93 17.50
CA ALA A 439 -6.64 20.94 16.23
C ALA A 439 -5.42 20.00 16.20
N LYS A 440 -5.61 18.76 16.68
CA LYS A 440 -4.56 17.73 16.83
C LYS A 440 -4.79 16.48 15.97
N LEU A 441 -5.33 16.65 14.76
CA LEU A 441 -5.54 15.51 13.84
C LEU A 441 -4.20 14.95 13.31
N GLU A 442 -3.13 15.72 13.40
CA GLU A 442 -1.77 15.27 13.13
C GLU A 442 -1.31 14.14 14.05
N ASP A 443 -1.84 14.05 15.28
CA ASP A 443 -1.46 12.99 16.24
C ASP A 443 -1.95 11.59 15.81
N LEU A 444 -2.77 11.49 14.76
CA LEU A 444 -3.24 10.22 14.22
C LEU A 444 -2.15 9.43 13.47
N PHE A 445 -1.02 10.07 13.13
CA PHE A 445 0.01 9.51 12.25
C PHE A 445 1.27 9.06 12.99
N HIS A 446 1.16 8.83 14.30
CA HIS A 446 2.16 8.16 15.11
C HIS A 446 1.49 7.47 16.30
N HIS A 447 2.22 6.56 16.94
CA HIS A 447 1.79 5.94 18.19
C HIS A 447 1.79 6.97 19.31
N VAL A 448 0.60 7.23 19.85
CA VAL A 448 0.43 7.99 21.08
C VAL A 448 0.19 6.98 22.19
N PRO A 449 1.01 6.97 23.26
CA PRO A 449 0.72 6.16 24.45
C PRO A 449 -0.68 6.49 24.94
N GLY A 450 -1.56 5.48 24.99
CA GLY A 450 -2.91 5.66 25.53
C GLY A 450 -2.86 6.14 26.98
N PRO A 451 -3.92 6.80 27.49
CA PRO A 451 -4.10 6.90 28.93
C PRO A 451 -4.16 5.47 29.49
N ALA A 452 -3.30 5.17 30.46
CA ALA A 452 -3.25 3.87 31.14
C ALA A 452 -4.58 3.50 31.81
#